data_AF-A0A969U989-F1
#
_entry.id   AF-A0A969U989-F1
#
_cell.length_a   1.000
_cell.length_b   1.000
_cell.length_c   1.000
_cell.angle_alpha   90.00
_cell.angle_beta   90.00
_cell.angle_gamma   90.00
#
_symmetry.space_group_name_H-M   'P 1'
#
loop_
_entity.id
_entity.type
_entity.pdbx_description
1 polymer ?
#
loop_
_entity_poly.entity_id
_entity_poly.type
_entity_poly.pdbx_seq_one_letter_code
_entity_poly.pdbx_strand_id
1 'polypeptide(L)'
;MDTEATHSQGLMTIESIQKVLNRSRASVYRYANTEPNDLNPPYNPQRLNPELRLNKDDPLLFHPNEVARFAKDALGIKQVTIEVQQPTETVTQDLLREILNELRKVREVLEEARSPATPK
;
A
#
# COMPACT_ATOMS: atom_id res chain seq x y z
N MET A 1 27.74 -10.22 2.97
CA MET A 1 26.64 -10.83 3.77
C MET A 1 25.67 -9.70 4.00
N ASP A 2 24.81 -9.48 3.02
CA ASP A 2 24.00 -8.27 2.89
C ASP A 2 22.56 -8.63 3.24
N THR A 3 22.29 -8.67 4.54
CA THR A 3 20.94 -8.88 5.08
C THR A 3 20.34 -7.51 5.35
N GLU A 4 19.93 -6.79 4.30
CA GLU A 4 19.08 -5.60 4.48
C GLU A 4 17.68 -6.10 4.84
N ALA A 5 17.42 -6.08 6.14
CA ALA A 5 16.22 -6.59 6.77
C ALA A 5 14.99 -5.83 6.27
N THR A 6 14.25 -6.49 5.39
CA THR A 6 12.80 -6.33 5.27
C THR A 6 12.21 -6.46 6.67
N HIS A 7 11.78 -5.35 7.30
CA HIS A 7 10.98 -5.44 8.52
C HIS A 7 9.70 -6.23 8.21
N SER A 8 9.15 -6.92 9.22
CA SER A 8 8.18 -8.03 9.16
C SER A 8 6.85 -7.80 8.38
N GLN A 9 6.71 -6.70 7.66
CA GLN A 9 5.57 -6.35 6.80
C GLN A 9 5.97 -5.92 5.37
N GLY A 10 7.22 -6.11 4.92
CA GLY A 10 7.61 -5.71 3.56
C GLY A 10 7.85 -4.21 3.38
N LEU A 11 7.92 -3.45 4.48
CA LEU A 11 8.16 -2.00 4.46
C LEU A 11 9.62 -1.67 4.15
N MET A 12 9.81 -0.56 3.44
CA MET A 12 11.12 -0.08 3.00
C MET A 12 11.64 1.04 3.90
N THR A 13 12.94 0.97 4.23
CA THR A 13 13.65 2.05 4.92
C THR A 13 14.12 3.11 3.93
N ILE A 14 14.56 4.26 4.45
CA ILE A 14 15.20 5.32 3.66
C ILE A 14 16.38 4.76 2.85
N GLU A 15 17.18 3.87 3.42
CA GLU A 15 18.36 3.28 2.75
C GLU A 15 17.96 2.42 1.54
N SER A 16 16.94 1.58 1.68
CA SER A 16 16.40 0.79 0.57
C SER A 16 15.86 1.70 -0.54
N ILE A 17 15.19 2.80 -0.17
CA ILE A 17 14.62 3.77 -1.12
C ILE A 17 15.70 4.53 -1.87
N GLN A 18 16.81 4.89 -1.21
CA GLN A 18 17.95 5.53 -1.88
C GLN A 18 18.47 4.69 -3.05
N LYS A 19 18.59 3.37 -2.83
CA LYS A 19 19.04 2.42 -3.86
C LYS A 19 18.02 2.31 -4.98
N VAL A 20 16.74 2.11 -4.64
CA VAL A 20 15.66 1.90 -5.61
C VAL A 20 15.40 3.14 -6.48
N LEU A 21 15.41 4.34 -5.89
CA LEU A 21 15.19 5.59 -6.62
C LEU A 21 16.47 6.14 -7.26
N ASN A 22 17.64 5.57 -6.96
CA ASN A 22 18.95 6.11 -7.31
C ASN A 22 19.08 7.60 -6.93
N ARG A 23 18.77 7.93 -5.67
CA ARG A 23 18.80 9.30 -5.13
C ARG A 23 19.48 9.34 -3.78
N SER A 24 20.07 10.50 -3.46
CA SER A 24 20.73 10.70 -2.17
C SER A 24 19.74 10.69 -1.00
N ARG A 25 20.20 10.32 0.20
CA ARG A 25 19.41 10.34 1.45
C ARG A 25 18.69 11.67 1.65
N ALA A 26 19.40 12.77 1.47
CA ALA A 26 18.85 14.12 1.58
C ALA A 26 17.72 14.40 0.58
N SER A 27 17.79 13.82 -0.62
CA SER A 27 16.71 13.94 -1.60
C SER A 27 15.49 13.14 -1.17
N VAL A 28 15.67 11.92 -0.63
CA VAL A 28 14.57 11.13 -0.09
C VAL A 28 13.84 11.87 1.03
N TYR A 29 14.57 12.50 1.98
CA TYR A 29 13.93 13.33 3.01
C TYR A 29 13.16 14.52 2.45
N ARG A 30 13.65 15.15 1.38
CA ARG A 30 12.91 16.26 0.70
C ARG A 30 11.65 15.79 -0.02
N TYR A 31 11.63 14.54 -0.46
CA TYR A 31 10.46 13.94 -1.09
C TYR A 31 9.43 13.46 -0.06
N ALA A 32 9.89 13.06 1.12
CA ALA A 32 9.02 12.55 2.17
C ALA A 32 7.96 13.57 2.59
N ASN A 33 6.72 13.11 2.72
CA ASN A 33 5.63 13.91 3.25
C ASN A 33 5.76 13.98 4.78
N THR A 34 6.53 14.96 5.26
CA THR A 34 6.75 15.19 6.68
C THR A 34 6.58 16.67 6.99
N GLU A 35 5.93 16.99 8.10
CA GLU A 35 5.77 18.36 8.59
C GLU A 35 6.31 18.47 10.03
N PRO A 36 6.94 19.60 10.44
CA PRO A 36 7.56 19.70 11.76
C PRO A 36 6.57 19.58 12.94
N ASN A 37 5.35 20.07 12.72
CA ASN A 37 4.32 20.17 13.74
C ASN A 37 3.29 19.05 13.68
N ASP A 38 3.27 18.28 12.59
CA ASP A 38 2.33 17.19 12.37
C ASP A 38 3.10 15.89 12.13
N LEU A 39 2.88 14.92 13.00
CA LEU A 39 3.57 13.63 12.93
C LEU A 39 3.19 12.85 11.66
N ASN A 40 1.92 12.96 11.25
CA ASN A 40 1.30 12.21 10.16
C ASN A 40 0.45 13.16 9.30
N PRO A 41 1.08 14.03 8.48
CA PRO A 41 0.34 14.94 7.63
C PRO A 41 -0.60 14.18 6.67
N PRO A 42 -1.68 14.83 6.19
CA PRO A 42 -2.60 14.21 5.25
C PRO A 42 -1.89 13.81 3.96
N TYR A 43 -2.46 12.81 3.29
CA TYR A 43 -1.93 12.27 2.04
C TYR A 43 -1.66 13.36 1.00
N ASN A 44 -0.48 13.33 0.39
CA ASN A 44 -0.10 14.23 -0.69
C ASN A 44 0.36 13.45 -1.93
N PRO A 45 -0.31 13.58 -3.09
CA PRO A 45 0.03 12.84 -4.28
C PRO A 45 1.39 13.25 -4.89
N GLN A 46 1.89 14.45 -4.61
CA GLN A 46 3.17 14.96 -5.13
C GLN A 46 4.37 14.65 -4.21
N ARG A 47 4.13 14.02 -3.05
CA ARG A 47 5.16 13.63 -2.09
C ARG A 47 5.15 12.13 -1.86
N LEU A 48 6.24 11.64 -1.27
CA LEU A 48 6.40 10.26 -0.84
C LEU A 48 5.81 10.12 0.56
N ASN A 49 4.67 9.45 0.70
CA ASN A 49 3.94 9.39 1.97
C ASN A 49 4.52 8.25 2.85
N PRO A 50 5.03 8.55 4.06
CA PRO A 50 5.45 7.51 4.99
C PRO A 50 4.24 6.78 5.58
N GLU A 51 4.51 5.59 6.12
CA GLU A 51 3.55 4.88 6.97
C GLU A 51 3.27 5.64 8.26
N LEU A 52 2.13 5.31 8.88
CA LEU A 52 1.67 5.94 10.12
C LEU A 52 2.70 5.74 11.24
N ARG A 53 3.15 6.85 11.83
CA ARG A 53 4.04 6.85 12.98
C ARG A 53 3.26 7.11 14.27
N LEU A 54 3.66 6.45 15.35
CA LEU A 54 3.06 6.64 16.67
C LEU A 54 3.85 7.68 17.47
N ASN A 55 5.17 7.75 17.26
CA ASN A 55 6.09 8.67 17.92
C ASN A 55 6.97 9.41 16.93
N LYS A 56 7.52 10.56 17.35
CA LYS A 56 8.44 11.36 16.53
C LYS A 56 9.76 10.66 16.25
N ASP A 57 10.18 9.79 17.16
CA ASP A 57 11.43 9.03 17.08
C ASP A 57 11.30 7.79 16.18
N ASP A 58 10.07 7.42 15.80
CA ASP A 58 9.85 6.29 14.91
C ASP A 58 10.48 6.57 13.54
N PRO A 59 11.21 5.61 12.96
CA PRO A 59 11.84 5.77 11.66
C PRO A 59 10.78 5.95 10.57
N LEU A 60 11.13 6.69 9.51
CA LEU A 60 10.30 6.78 8.32
C LEU A 60 10.37 5.45 7.56
N LEU A 61 9.24 4.77 7.49
CA LEU A 61 9.03 3.55 6.72
C LEU A 61 8.04 3.83 5.59
N PHE A 62 8.18 3.11 4.48
CA PHE A 62 7.35 3.33 3.29
C PHE A 62 6.92 2.01 2.67
N HIS A 63 5.69 1.97 2.15
CA HIS A 63 5.22 0.82 1.41
C HIS A 63 5.86 0.75 0.01
N PRO A 64 6.28 -0.43 -0.49
CA PRO A 64 6.86 -0.56 -1.84
C PRO A 64 5.98 0.02 -2.96
N ASN A 65 4.65 -0.19 -2.86
CA ASN A 65 3.67 0.37 -3.79
C ASN A 65 3.66 1.90 -3.82
N GLU A 66 3.85 2.53 -2.66
CA GLU A 66 3.90 3.98 -2.53
C GLU A 66 5.18 4.56 -3.14
N VAL A 67 6.32 3.87 -2.94
CA VAL A 67 7.59 4.19 -3.60
C VAL A 67 7.47 4.05 -5.12
N ALA A 68 6.81 2.99 -5.61
CA ALA A 68 6.55 2.77 -7.03
C ALA A 68 5.70 3.89 -7.65
N ARG A 69 4.60 4.25 -6.96
CA ARG A 69 3.74 5.37 -7.36
C ARG A 69 4.53 6.66 -7.44
N PHE A 70 5.25 7.03 -6.39
CA PHE A 70 6.02 8.27 -6.34
C PHE A 70 7.10 8.32 -7.45
N ALA A 71 7.82 7.22 -7.67
CA ALA A 71 8.83 7.15 -8.71
C ALA A 71 8.25 7.39 -10.12
N LYS A 72 7.07 6.81 -10.39
CA LYS A 72 6.38 6.95 -11.68
C LYS A 72 5.78 8.34 -11.84
N ASP A 73 4.98 8.77 -10.85
CA ASP A 73 4.09 9.92 -10.99
C ASP A 73 4.79 11.25 -10.71
N ALA A 74 5.69 11.29 -9.71
CA ALA A 74 6.37 12.54 -9.31
C ALA A 74 7.77 12.67 -9.90
N LEU A 75 8.51 11.57 -10.06
CA LEU A 75 9.87 11.60 -10.61
C LEU A 75 9.95 11.27 -12.11
N GLY A 76 8.86 10.78 -12.72
CA GLY A 76 8.83 10.40 -14.14
C GLY A 76 9.75 9.22 -14.50
N ILE A 77 10.15 8.40 -13.52
CA ILE A 77 11.05 7.26 -13.72
C ILE A 77 10.22 6.09 -14.26
N LYS A 78 10.35 5.81 -15.57
CA LYS A 78 9.53 4.81 -16.30
C LYS A 78 9.89 3.35 -16.01
N GLN A 79 11.08 3.07 -15.48
CA GLN A 79 11.55 1.71 -15.16
C GLN A 79 12.18 1.72 -13.76
N VAL A 80 11.34 1.55 -12.73
CA VAL A 80 11.82 1.05 -11.46
C VAL A 80 11.31 -0.39 -11.37
N THR A 81 12.20 -1.36 -11.58
CA THR A 81 11.88 -2.77 -11.34
C THR A 81 11.86 -2.99 -9.83
N ILE A 82 10.78 -2.55 -9.18
CA ILE A 82 10.51 -2.92 -7.79
C ILE A 82 9.87 -4.30 -7.90
N GLU A 83 10.66 -5.35 -7.60
CA GLU A 83 10.12 -6.69 -7.42
C GLU A 83 9.23 -6.68 -6.17
N VAL A 84 7.99 -6.24 -6.36
CA VAL A 84 6.94 -6.38 -5.36
C VAL A 84 6.64 -7.87 -5.33
N GLN A 85 7.22 -8.58 -4.36
CA GLN A 85 6.69 -9.89 -3.98
C GLN A 85 5.25 -9.65 -3.59
N GLN A 86 4.31 -10.12 -4.42
CA GLN A 86 2.92 -10.11 -4.04
C GLN A 86 2.83 -10.84 -2.69
N PRO A 87 2.20 -10.24 -1.66
CA PRO A 87 1.97 -10.99 -0.44
C PRO A 87 1.24 -12.27 -0.86
N THR A 88 1.81 -13.42 -0.48
CA THR A 88 1.17 -14.73 -0.64
C THR A 88 -0.29 -14.60 -0.25
N GLU A 89 -1.22 -15.12 -1.07
CA GLU A 89 -2.67 -14.96 -0.83
C GLU A 89 -2.97 -15.19 0.65
N THR A 90 -3.25 -14.09 1.35
CA THR A 90 -3.36 -14.13 2.81
C THR A 90 -4.72 -14.71 3.18
N VAL A 91 -4.84 -15.29 4.38
CA VAL A 91 -6.13 -15.72 4.97
C VAL A 91 -7.22 -14.65 4.81
N THR A 92 -6.84 -13.37 4.81
CA THR A 92 -7.75 -12.25 4.55
C THR A 92 -8.36 -12.27 3.15
N GLN A 93 -7.61 -12.61 2.09
CA GLN A 93 -8.15 -12.70 0.74
C GLN A 93 -9.14 -13.86 0.59
N ASP A 94 -8.85 -15.00 1.22
CA ASP A 94 -9.78 -16.13 1.27
C ASP A 94 -11.07 -15.75 2.01
N LEU A 95 -10.95 -15.11 3.16
CA LEU A 95 -12.10 -14.60 3.91
C LEU A 95 -12.93 -13.60 3.08
N LEU A 96 -12.29 -12.69 2.35
CA LEU A 96 -12.98 -11.74 1.49
C LEU A 96 -13.71 -12.44 0.33
N ARG A 97 -13.14 -13.51 -0.23
CA ARG A 97 -13.80 -14.36 -1.26
C ARG A 97 -15.01 -15.08 -0.66
N GLU A 98 -14.90 -15.61 0.55
CA GLU A 98 -16.02 -16.26 1.25
C GLU A 98 -17.16 -15.27 1.54
N ILE A 99 -16.83 -14.08 2.06
CA ILE A 99 -17.81 -13.02 2.31
C ILE A 99 -18.51 -12.63 1.00
N LEU A 100 -17.77 -12.44 -0.09
CA LEU A 100 -18.35 -12.08 -1.38
C LEU A 100 -19.29 -13.17 -1.91
N ASN A 101 -18.93 -14.45 -1.74
CA ASN A 101 -19.77 -15.56 -2.15
C ASN A 101 -21.08 -15.60 -1.34
N GLU A 102 -21.02 -15.39 -0.03
CA GLU A 102 -22.23 -15.37 0.79
C GLU A 102 -23.15 -14.20 0.44
N LEU A 103 -22.58 -13.00 0.21
CA LEU A 103 -23.36 -11.83 -0.24
C LEU A 103 -24.04 -12.07 -1.60
N ARG A 104 -23.40 -12.80 -2.52
CA ARG A 104 -24.00 -13.17 -3.81
C ARG A 104 -25.18 -14.12 -3.63
N LYS A 105 -25.06 -15.15 -2.78
CA LYS A 105 -26.18 -16.06 -2.48
C LYS A 105 -27.36 -15.34 -1.82
N VAL A 106 -27.09 -14.46 -0.85
CA VAL A 106 -28.14 -13.64 -0.22
C VAL A 106 -28.86 -12.79 -1.27
N ARG A 107 -28.11 -12.20 -2.20
CA ARG A 107 -28.72 -11.45 -3.31
C ARG A 107 -29.60 -12.33 -4.19
N GLU A 108 -29.16 -13.53 -4.57
CA GLU A 108 -29.96 -14.46 -5.38
C GLU A 108 -31.29 -14.81 -4.69
N VAL A 109 -31.26 -15.16 -3.40
CA VAL A 109 -32.48 -15.46 -2.61
C VAL A 109 -33.43 -14.26 -2.57
N LEU A 110 -32.89 -13.04 -2.42
CA LEU A 110 -33.71 -11.83 -2.40
C LEU A 110 -34.34 -11.51 -3.76
N GLU A 111 -33.62 -11.75 -4.87
CA GLU A 111 -34.16 -11.58 -6.23
C GLU A 111 -35.20 -12.66 -6.57
N GLU A 112 -35.01 -13.90 -6.12
CA GLU A 112 -36.00 -14.97 -6.23
C GLU A 112 -37.27 -14.64 -5.43
N ALA A 113 -37.13 -14.18 -4.17
CA ALA A 113 -38.25 -13.76 -3.35
C ALA A 113 -38.99 -12.53 -3.90
N ARG A 114 -38.30 -11.68 -4.67
CA ARG A 114 -38.86 -10.49 -5.32
C ARG A 114 -39.51 -10.80 -6.67
N SER A 115 -39.20 -11.95 -7.27
CA SER A 115 -39.82 -12.38 -8.52
C SER A 115 -41.25 -12.86 -8.24
N PRO A 116 -42.30 -12.23 -8.82
CA PRO A 116 -43.67 -12.66 -8.56
C PRO A 116 -43.88 -14.05 -9.16
N ALA A 117 -44.15 -15.02 -8.29
CA ALA A 117 -44.63 -16.33 -8.71
C ALA A 117 -45.82 -16.14 -9.65
N THR A 118 -45.66 -16.50 -10.92
CA THR A 118 -46.76 -16.54 -11.88
C THR A 118 -47.50 -17.86 -11.63
N PRO A 119 -48.70 -17.87 -11.04
CA PRO A 119 -49.44 -19.11 -10.90
C PRO A 119 -49.97 -19.52 -12.29
N LYS A 120 -49.87 -20.82 -12.58
CA LYS A 120 -50.44 -21.45 -13.77
C LYS A 120 -51.74 -22.16 -13.40
#